data_AF-A0A9D4I3F4-F1
#
_entry.id   AF-A0A9D4I3F4-F1
#
_cell.length_a   1.000
_cell.length_b   1.000
_cell.length_c   1.000
_cell.angle_alpha   90.00
_cell.angle_beta   90.00
_cell.angle_gamma   90.00
#
_symmetry.space_group_name_H-M   'P 1'
#
loop_
_entity.id
_entity.type
_entity.pdbx_description
1 polymer ?
#
loop_
_entity_poly.entity_id
_entity_poly.type
_entity_poly.pdbx_seq_one_letter_code
_entity_poly.pdbx_strand_id
1 'polypeptide(L)'
;MPLSAAERMKRYRERIKTDQSRHAEYLENERKRWKRRREENKLPPLVKDMTQKHVRAKRRFWRKEMKERRRKQRERDDMIKNASVMISPPHSPRHSSNDENITPEAKRGRKNVKKERAKSYRRIKQLEQELLQKSREAEKFRKRYHRLKKKTEKPEKRAKFKVRLMLKESAMRSKLKQALLLHCVVADQIKRRMKSKKLMNQEEKRILSSVVSRKILKKYDLMKVANEMLGITRKRLKFNSLRGKGDRFRRRKYKNSISERVKQKVRDFLEEDINSRMMPGKRDTITRNKIQKQKRLLSDSLKSLHKKFLQANKDMKVSYTMFCKLRPLWIVDPKCGDRET
;
A
#
# COMPACT_ATOMS: atom_id res chain seq x y z
N MET A 1 22.23 -24.20 -52.13
CA MET A 1 22.28 -23.63 -50.75
C MET A 1 21.47 -24.52 -49.81
N PRO A 2 22.03 -24.98 -48.68
CA PRO A 2 21.26 -25.74 -47.69
C PRO A 2 20.14 -24.88 -47.13
N LEU A 3 18.90 -25.36 -47.19
CA LEU A 3 17.73 -24.66 -46.66
C LEU A 3 17.88 -24.43 -45.15
N SER A 4 17.52 -23.23 -44.69
CA SER A 4 17.49 -22.92 -43.26
C SER A 4 16.51 -23.86 -42.54
N ALA A 5 16.78 -24.16 -41.26
CA ALA A 5 15.89 -24.98 -40.43
C ALA A 5 14.44 -24.42 -40.40
N ALA A 6 14.31 -23.09 -40.42
CA ALA A 6 13.01 -22.41 -40.48
C ALA A 6 12.29 -22.64 -41.82
N GLU A 7 13.01 -22.62 -42.93
CA GLU A 7 12.46 -22.85 -44.26
C GLU A 7 12.05 -24.31 -44.48
N ARG A 8 12.84 -25.27 -43.97
CA ARG A 8 12.49 -26.69 -43.97
C ARG A 8 11.19 -26.96 -43.20
N MET A 9 11.05 -26.36 -42.01
CA MET A 9 9.82 -26.44 -41.20
C MET A 9 8.61 -25.78 -41.90
N LYS A 10 8.83 -24.65 -42.60
CA LYS A 10 7.77 -23.97 -43.36
C LYS A 10 7.25 -24.84 -44.50
N ARG A 11 8.13 -25.41 -45.31
CA ARG A 11 7.78 -26.33 -46.41
C ARG A 11 7.11 -27.62 -45.92
N TYR A 12 7.49 -28.13 -44.74
CA TYR A 12 6.81 -29.26 -44.10
C TYR A 12 5.36 -28.92 -43.70
N ARG A 13 5.13 -27.75 -43.10
CA ARG A 13 3.78 -27.28 -42.74
C ARG A 13 2.90 -27.02 -43.96
N GLU A 14 3.48 -26.48 -45.03
CA GLU A 14 2.77 -26.26 -46.30
C GLU A 14 2.32 -27.59 -46.93
N ARG A 15 3.20 -28.62 -46.93
CA ARG A 15 2.84 -29.98 -47.39
C ARG A 15 1.75 -30.66 -46.56
N ILE A 16 1.72 -30.43 -45.24
CA ILE A 16 0.64 -30.95 -44.40
C ILE A 16 -0.67 -30.21 -44.68
N LYS A 17 -0.61 -28.91 -44.96
CA LYS A 17 -1.80 -28.08 -45.20
C LYS A 17 -2.50 -28.40 -46.52
N THR A 18 -1.76 -28.89 -47.53
CA THR A 18 -2.30 -29.28 -48.83
C THR A 18 -3.04 -30.63 -48.81
N ASP A 19 -2.74 -31.51 -47.85
CA ASP A 19 -3.38 -32.82 -47.70
C ASP A 19 -4.40 -32.79 -46.55
N GLN A 20 -5.68 -32.89 -46.89
CA GLN A 20 -6.78 -32.71 -45.95
C GLN A 20 -6.85 -33.81 -44.87
N SER A 21 -6.43 -35.04 -45.20
CA SER A 21 -6.46 -36.17 -44.25
C SER A 21 -5.31 -36.06 -43.24
N ARG A 22 -4.08 -35.84 -43.74
CA ARG A 22 -2.91 -35.63 -42.88
C ARG A 22 -3.02 -34.37 -42.01
N HIS A 23 -3.68 -33.32 -42.51
CA HIS A 23 -3.95 -32.13 -41.71
C HIS A 23 -4.91 -32.41 -40.54
N ALA A 24 -5.94 -33.24 -40.76
CA ALA A 24 -6.88 -33.62 -39.70
C ALA A 24 -6.19 -34.45 -38.60
N GLU A 25 -5.38 -35.44 -38.99
CA GLU A 25 -4.60 -36.26 -38.06
C GLU A 25 -3.58 -35.44 -37.26
N TYR A 26 -2.90 -34.49 -37.92
CA TYR A 26 -2.00 -33.55 -37.26
C TYR A 26 -2.72 -32.70 -36.20
N LEU A 27 -3.92 -32.17 -36.53
CA LEU A 27 -4.72 -31.41 -35.58
C LEU A 27 -5.19 -32.26 -34.40
N GLU A 28 -5.54 -33.52 -34.62
CA GLU A 28 -5.95 -34.44 -33.55
C GLU A 28 -4.79 -34.75 -32.59
N ASN A 29 -3.60 -35.01 -33.14
CA ASN A 29 -2.39 -35.23 -32.36
C ASN A 29 -1.98 -33.98 -31.56
N GLU A 30 -2.13 -32.78 -32.12
CA GLU A 30 -1.94 -31.53 -31.37
C GLU A 30 -2.99 -31.34 -30.26
N ARG A 31 -4.26 -31.71 -30.48
CA ARG A 31 -5.30 -31.69 -29.43
C ARG A 31 -4.96 -32.65 -28.29
N LYS A 32 -4.52 -33.89 -28.60
CA LYS A 32 -4.09 -34.89 -27.61
C LYS A 32 -2.88 -34.38 -26.80
N ARG A 33 -1.86 -33.84 -27.50
CA ARG A 33 -0.69 -33.22 -26.86
C ARG A 33 -1.08 -32.05 -25.95
N TRP A 34 -2.02 -31.21 -26.38
CA TRP A 34 -2.47 -30.08 -25.59
C TRP A 34 -3.23 -30.51 -24.32
N LYS A 35 -4.11 -31.51 -24.41
CA LYS A 35 -4.79 -32.11 -23.24
C LYS A 35 -3.77 -32.65 -22.23
N ARG A 36 -2.81 -33.45 -22.68
CA ARG A 36 -1.74 -34.00 -21.85
C ARG A 36 -0.95 -32.90 -21.13
N ARG A 37 -0.53 -31.84 -21.85
CA ARG A 37 0.19 -30.71 -21.24
C ARG A 37 -0.65 -29.91 -20.25
N ARG A 38 -1.98 -29.92 -20.40
CA ARG A 38 -2.91 -29.27 -19.48
C ARG A 38 -3.02 -30.07 -18.18
N GLU A 39 -3.13 -31.39 -18.28
CA GLU A 39 -3.15 -32.32 -17.14
C GLU A 39 -1.81 -32.27 -16.37
N GLU A 40 -0.70 -32.19 -17.08
CA GLU A 40 0.65 -32.04 -16.51
C GLU A 40 0.94 -30.62 -15.96
N ASN A 41 -0.03 -29.70 -15.94
CA ASN A 41 0.14 -28.29 -15.53
C ASN A 41 1.27 -27.52 -16.24
N LYS A 42 1.70 -27.97 -17.42
CA LYS A 42 2.75 -27.32 -18.24
C LYS A 42 2.20 -26.17 -19.11
N LEU A 43 0.92 -25.84 -18.97
CA LEU A 43 0.25 -24.75 -19.68
C LEU A 43 -0.16 -23.65 -18.70
N PRO A 44 -0.02 -22.36 -19.07
CA PRO A 44 -0.52 -21.27 -18.24
C PRO A 44 -2.03 -21.38 -18.01
N PRO A 45 -2.53 -21.04 -16.82
CA PRO A 45 -3.96 -21.09 -16.52
C PRO A 45 -4.76 -20.20 -17.46
N LEU A 46 -5.96 -20.65 -17.83
CA LEU A 46 -6.88 -19.85 -18.63
C LEU A 46 -7.29 -18.61 -17.85
N VAL A 47 -7.55 -17.51 -18.56
CA VAL A 47 -7.93 -16.22 -17.96
C VAL A 47 -9.23 -16.33 -17.14
N LYS A 48 -10.08 -17.31 -17.43
CA LYS A 48 -11.32 -17.61 -16.70
C LYS A 48 -11.04 -18.20 -15.30
N ASP A 49 -9.98 -18.98 -15.17
CA ASP A 49 -9.64 -19.72 -13.94
C ASP A 49 -8.66 -18.93 -13.05
N MET A 50 -8.16 -17.80 -13.55
CA MET A 50 -7.24 -16.92 -12.81
C MET A 50 -7.99 -16.03 -11.81
N THR A 51 -7.43 -15.88 -10.60
CA THR A 51 -7.93 -14.91 -9.62
C THR A 51 -7.88 -13.48 -10.18
N GLN A 52 -8.83 -12.61 -9.79
CA GLN A 52 -8.89 -11.22 -10.26
C GLN A 52 -7.58 -10.43 -10.06
N LYS A 53 -6.82 -10.73 -8.99
CA LYS A 53 -5.51 -10.11 -8.72
C LYS A 53 -4.48 -10.47 -9.81
N HIS A 54 -4.43 -11.74 -10.22
CA HIS A 54 -3.53 -12.21 -11.27
C HIS A 54 -3.95 -11.71 -12.66
N VAL A 55 -5.27 -11.64 -12.94
CA VAL A 55 -5.78 -11.02 -14.18
C VAL A 55 -5.35 -9.55 -14.29
N ARG A 56 -5.41 -8.79 -13.18
CA ARG A 56 -4.96 -7.39 -13.16
C ARG A 56 -3.45 -7.26 -13.42
N ALA A 57 -2.64 -8.13 -12.82
CA ALA A 57 -1.19 -8.14 -13.05
C ALA A 57 -0.85 -8.45 -14.52
N LYS A 58 -1.48 -9.46 -15.12
CA LYS A 58 -1.29 -9.83 -16.53
C LYS A 58 -1.70 -8.72 -17.49
N ARG A 59 -2.83 -8.03 -17.22
CA ARG A 59 -3.25 -6.83 -17.98
C ARG A 59 -2.29 -5.64 -17.81
N ARG A 60 -1.60 -5.52 -16.68
CA ARG A 60 -0.56 -4.49 -16.49
C ARG A 60 0.67 -4.82 -17.34
N PHE A 61 1.07 -6.08 -17.36
CA PHE A 61 2.17 -6.57 -18.19
C PHE A 61 1.89 -6.36 -19.68
N TRP A 62 0.71 -6.76 -20.18
CA TRP A 62 0.31 -6.54 -21.58
C TRP A 62 0.29 -5.07 -21.98
N ARG A 63 -0.14 -4.17 -21.08
CA ARG A 63 -0.08 -2.72 -21.35
C ARG A 63 1.35 -2.22 -21.49
N LYS A 64 2.28 -2.75 -20.69
CA LYS A 64 3.71 -2.42 -20.77
C LYS A 64 4.32 -2.91 -22.08
N GLU A 65 4.11 -4.18 -22.43
CA GLU A 65 4.60 -4.74 -23.71
C GLU A 65 4.00 -4.06 -24.93
N MET A 66 2.70 -3.75 -24.91
CA MET A 66 2.05 -2.99 -25.98
C MET A 66 2.69 -1.62 -26.17
N LYS A 67 3.05 -0.94 -25.07
CA LYS A 67 3.73 0.36 -25.12
C LYS A 67 5.12 0.23 -25.74
N GLU A 68 5.90 -0.77 -25.31
CA GLU A 68 7.23 -1.06 -25.87
C GLU A 68 7.18 -1.45 -27.35
N ARG A 69 6.21 -2.30 -27.74
CA ARG A 69 6.03 -2.69 -29.14
C ARG A 69 5.70 -1.48 -30.02
N ARG A 70 4.81 -0.59 -29.56
CA ARG A 70 4.51 0.66 -30.27
C ARG A 70 5.72 1.59 -30.35
N ARG A 71 6.53 1.65 -29.29
CA ARG A 71 7.77 2.44 -29.27
C ARG A 71 8.77 1.92 -30.32
N LYS A 72 9.07 0.62 -30.30
CA LYS A 72 9.94 -0.03 -31.30
C LYS A 72 9.42 0.10 -32.73
N GLN A 73 8.10 0.08 -32.91
CA GLN A 73 7.51 0.28 -34.23
C GLN A 73 7.71 1.71 -34.72
N ARG A 74 7.50 2.73 -33.86
CA ARG A 74 7.83 4.12 -34.19
C ARG A 74 9.32 4.30 -34.50
N GLU A 75 10.20 3.73 -33.68
CA GLU A 75 11.65 3.77 -33.94
C GLU A 75 12.01 3.16 -35.31
N ARG A 76 11.37 2.05 -35.71
CA ARG A 76 11.54 1.49 -37.06
C ARG A 76 10.94 2.38 -38.14
N ASP A 77 9.74 2.91 -37.93
CA ASP A 77 9.05 3.77 -38.91
C ASP A 77 9.84 5.06 -39.12
N ASP A 78 10.41 5.65 -38.06
CA ASP A 78 11.30 6.81 -38.11
C ASP A 78 12.62 6.48 -38.83
N MET A 79 13.19 5.29 -38.58
CA MET A 79 14.40 4.82 -39.27
C MET A 79 14.14 4.55 -40.76
N ILE A 80 12.99 3.96 -41.11
CA ILE A 80 12.54 3.75 -42.49
C ILE A 80 12.28 5.09 -43.17
N LYS A 81 11.65 6.05 -42.46
CA LYS A 81 11.38 7.39 -42.98
C LYS A 81 12.69 8.12 -43.28
N ASN A 82 13.65 8.06 -42.36
CA ASN A 82 14.98 8.64 -42.54
C ASN A 82 15.78 7.95 -43.67
N ALA A 83 15.62 6.63 -43.85
CA ALA A 83 16.21 5.91 -44.98
C ALA A 83 15.52 6.22 -46.32
N SER A 84 14.20 6.43 -46.32
CA SER A 84 13.41 6.73 -47.52
C SER A 84 13.64 8.13 -48.09
N VAL A 85 14.17 9.06 -47.28
CA VAL A 85 14.62 10.39 -47.74
C VAL A 85 15.88 10.29 -48.62
N MET A 86 16.64 9.19 -48.56
CA MET A 86 17.87 9.00 -49.32
C MET A 86 17.73 8.15 -50.59
N ILE A 87 16.59 7.48 -50.83
CA ILE A 87 16.39 6.66 -52.05
C ILE A 87 14.91 6.67 -52.46
N SER A 88 14.54 7.55 -53.39
CA SER A 88 13.28 7.47 -54.14
C SER A 88 13.59 7.21 -55.62
N PRO A 89 13.38 5.99 -56.15
CA PRO A 89 13.48 5.70 -57.58
C PRO A 89 12.25 6.23 -58.35
N PRO A 90 12.38 6.65 -59.63
CA PRO A 90 11.27 7.20 -60.42
C PRO A 90 10.23 6.14 -60.79
N HIS A 91 8.98 6.58 -60.93
CA HIS A 91 7.80 5.75 -61.28
C HIS A 91 7.90 5.15 -62.68
N SER A 92 7.57 3.86 -62.82
CA SER A 92 7.28 3.22 -64.12
C SER A 92 5.78 2.93 -64.29
N PRO A 93 5.23 2.91 -65.53
CA PRO A 93 3.79 2.91 -65.78
C PRO A 93 3.16 1.52 -65.63
N ARG A 94 1.90 1.48 -65.17
CA ARG A 94 1.10 0.26 -65.03
C ARG A 94 0.41 -0.11 -66.34
N HIS A 95 0.58 -1.35 -66.79
CA HIS A 95 -0.26 -1.97 -67.83
C HIS A 95 -1.62 -2.39 -67.25
N SER A 96 -2.70 -2.00 -67.94
CA SER A 96 -4.08 -2.41 -67.67
C SER A 96 -4.40 -3.66 -68.48
N SER A 97 -4.75 -4.75 -67.82
CA SER A 97 -5.36 -5.94 -68.45
C SER A 97 -6.86 -5.91 -68.22
N ASN A 98 -7.59 -6.10 -69.31
CA ASN A 98 -9.05 -6.22 -69.40
C ASN A 98 -9.53 -7.48 -68.68
N ASP A 99 -10.68 -7.40 -68.01
CA ASP A 99 -11.42 -8.59 -67.60
C ASP A 99 -12.94 -8.39 -67.68
N GLU A 100 -13.60 -9.47 -68.05
CA GLU A 100 -14.76 -9.53 -68.93
C GLU A 100 -16.17 -9.20 -68.36
N ASN A 101 -17.11 -9.16 -69.32
CA ASN A 101 -18.54 -8.90 -69.25
C ASN A 101 -19.30 -9.72 -68.20
N ILE A 102 -19.95 -9.01 -67.26
CA ILE A 102 -21.03 -9.53 -66.41
C ILE A 102 -22.20 -8.56 -66.56
N THR A 103 -23.39 -9.06 -66.91
CA THR A 103 -24.58 -8.25 -67.22
C THR A 103 -24.97 -7.29 -66.06
N PRO A 104 -25.44 -6.06 -66.36
CA PRO A 104 -25.72 -5.05 -65.35
C PRO A 104 -26.81 -5.44 -64.33
N GLU A 105 -27.87 -6.17 -64.73
CA GLU A 105 -28.94 -6.57 -63.79
C GLU A 105 -28.46 -7.58 -62.74
N ALA A 106 -27.65 -8.57 -63.11
CA ALA A 106 -27.11 -9.56 -62.17
C ALA A 106 -26.14 -8.91 -61.15
N LYS A 107 -25.37 -7.89 -61.58
CA LYS A 107 -24.57 -7.05 -60.67
C LYS A 107 -25.46 -6.23 -59.72
N ARG A 108 -26.56 -5.64 -60.20
CA ARG A 108 -27.50 -4.85 -59.39
C ARG A 108 -28.23 -5.68 -58.34
N GLY A 109 -28.73 -6.87 -58.69
CA GLY A 109 -29.38 -7.79 -57.76
C GLY A 109 -28.44 -8.28 -56.63
N ARG A 110 -27.23 -8.73 -56.99
CA ARG A 110 -26.20 -9.12 -55.99
C ARG A 110 -25.77 -7.95 -55.10
N LYS A 111 -25.73 -6.72 -55.64
CA LYS A 111 -25.41 -5.51 -54.86
C LYS A 111 -26.53 -5.17 -53.87
N ASN A 112 -27.80 -5.32 -54.25
CA ASN A 112 -28.94 -5.11 -53.36
C ASN A 112 -28.99 -6.16 -52.24
N VAL A 113 -28.79 -7.45 -52.55
CA VAL A 113 -28.71 -8.51 -51.53
C VAL A 113 -27.56 -8.26 -50.54
N LYS A 114 -26.38 -7.86 -51.04
CA LYS A 114 -25.26 -7.48 -50.17
C LYS A 114 -25.60 -6.27 -49.29
N LYS A 115 -26.32 -5.28 -49.82
CA LYS A 115 -26.76 -4.08 -49.09
C LYS A 115 -27.75 -4.44 -47.98
N GLU A 116 -28.77 -5.25 -48.27
CA GLU A 116 -29.76 -5.70 -47.28
C GLU A 116 -29.16 -6.61 -46.20
N ARG A 117 -28.26 -7.51 -46.60
CA ARG A 117 -27.51 -8.34 -45.65
C ARG A 117 -26.61 -7.48 -44.74
N ALA A 118 -25.95 -6.47 -45.30
CA ALA A 118 -25.15 -5.52 -44.52
C ALA A 118 -26.01 -4.67 -43.57
N LYS A 119 -27.20 -4.22 -43.98
CA LYS A 119 -28.15 -3.52 -43.12
C LYS A 119 -28.60 -4.41 -41.96
N SER A 120 -28.95 -5.66 -42.26
CA SER A 120 -29.38 -6.65 -41.25
C SER A 120 -28.28 -6.92 -40.22
N TYR A 121 -27.03 -7.13 -40.65
CA TYR A 121 -25.90 -7.29 -39.73
C TYR A 121 -25.62 -6.06 -38.89
N ARG A 122 -25.78 -4.85 -39.45
CA ARG A 122 -25.67 -3.60 -38.68
C ARG A 122 -26.77 -3.51 -37.61
N ARG A 123 -27.99 -3.88 -37.95
CA ARG A 123 -29.13 -3.88 -37.02
C ARG A 123 -28.94 -4.89 -35.89
N ILE A 124 -28.52 -6.12 -36.22
CA ILE A 124 -28.19 -7.15 -35.22
C ILE A 124 -27.11 -6.62 -34.26
N LYS A 125 -26.04 -6.03 -34.80
CA LYS A 125 -24.96 -5.45 -33.99
C LYS A 125 -25.44 -4.30 -33.07
N GLN A 126 -26.36 -3.46 -33.55
CA GLN A 126 -26.97 -2.40 -32.73
C GLN A 126 -27.81 -3.01 -31.59
N LEU A 127 -28.67 -3.99 -31.91
CA LEU A 127 -29.51 -4.67 -30.92
C LEU A 127 -28.68 -5.40 -29.87
N GLU A 128 -27.59 -6.07 -30.26
CA GLU A 128 -26.64 -6.69 -29.32
C GLU A 128 -26.02 -5.65 -28.37
N GLN A 129 -25.69 -4.46 -28.87
CA GLN A 129 -25.15 -3.38 -28.04
C GLN A 129 -26.20 -2.82 -27.08
N GLU A 130 -27.44 -2.62 -27.54
CA GLU A 130 -28.55 -2.17 -26.72
C GLU A 130 -28.85 -3.18 -25.60
N LEU A 131 -28.92 -4.48 -25.94
CA LEU A 131 -29.14 -5.56 -24.97
C LEU A 131 -28.02 -5.58 -23.92
N LEU A 132 -26.76 -5.42 -24.36
CA LEU A 132 -25.63 -5.32 -23.44
C LEU A 132 -25.75 -4.08 -22.53
N GLN A 133 -26.16 -2.93 -23.04
CA GLN A 133 -26.37 -1.72 -22.23
C GLN A 133 -27.49 -1.94 -21.20
N LYS A 134 -28.63 -2.49 -21.62
CA LYS A 134 -29.76 -2.78 -20.73
C LYS A 134 -29.39 -3.80 -19.64
N SER A 135 -28.62 -4.82 -19.97
CA SER A 135 -28.11 -5.78 -18.97
C SER A 135 -27.22 -5.10 -17.90
N ARG A 136 -26.38 -4.14 -18.31
CA ARG A 136 -25.53 -3.37 -17.40
C ARG A 136 -26.35 -2.42 -16.53
N GLU A 137 -27.37 -1.78 -17.10
CA GLU A 137 -28.32 -0.94 -16.35
C GLU A 137 -29.06 -1.77 -15.29
N ALA A 138 -29.62 -2.92 -15.67
CA ALA A 138 -30.30 -3.83 -14.76
C ALA A 138 -29.38 -4.27 -13.62
N GLU A 139 -28.12 -4.65 -13.92
CA GLU A 139 -27.17 -5.05 -12.89
C GLU A 139 -26.77 -3.88 -11.96
N LYS A 140 -26.64 -2.67 -12.51
CA LYS A 140 -26.40 -1.44 -11.74
C LYS A 140 -27.55 -1.18 -10.77
N PHE A 141 -28.80 -1.25 -11.24
CA PHE A 141 -29.98 -1.04 -10.39
C PHE A 141 -30.13 -2.15 -9.34
N ARG A 142 -29.91 -3.42 -9.70
CA ARG A 142 -29.89 -4.55 -8.75
C ARG A 142 -28.87 -4.33 -7.63
N LYS A 143 -27.64 -3.93 -7.97
CA LYS A 143 -26.58 -3.60 -6.99
C LYS A 143 -26.97 -2.40 -6.12
N ARG A 144 -27.60 -1.37 -6.70
CA ARG A 144 -28.06 -0.18 -5.96
C ARG A 144 -29.17 -0.55 -4.97
N TYR A 145 -30.16 -1.31 -5.42
CA TYR A 145 -31.26 -1.84 -4.59
C TYR A 145 -30.70 -2.67 -3.44
N HIS A 146 -29.80 -3.63 -3.71
CA HIS A 146 -29.21 -4.45 -2.65
C HIS A 146 -28.42 -3.62 -1.61
N ARG A 147 -27.69 -2.58 -2.04
CA ARG A 147 -27.01 -1.66 -1.13
C ARG A 147 -27.99 -0.84 -0.28
N LEU A 148 -29.10 -0.40 -0.88
CA LEU A 148 -30.14 0.36 -0.19
C LEU A 148 -30.88 -0.52 0.83
N LYS A 149 -31.27 -1.73 0.41
CA LYS A 149 -31.86 -2.76 1.25
C LYS A 149 -30.95 -3.14 2.42
N LYS A 150 -29.64 -3.33 2.18
CA LYS A 150 -28.66 -3.54 3.27
C LYS A 150 -28.48 -2.33 4.21
N LYS A 151 -28.81 -1.11 3.75
CA LYS A 151 -28.80 0.11 4.59
C LYS A 151 -30.04 0.18 5.49
N THR A 152 -31.18 -0.35 5.04
CA THR A 152 -32.44 -0.41 5.80
C THR A 152 -32.51 -1.65 6.71
N GLU A 153 -32.09 -2.81 6.22
CA GLU A 153 -32.08 -4.11 6.92
C GLU A 153 -30.95 -4.27 7.95
N LYS A 154 -30.06 -3.29 8.07
CA LYS A 154 -29.19 -3.18 9.24
C LYS A 154 -29.78 -2.19 10.24
N PRO A 155 -30.82 -2.56 11.03
CA PRO A 155 -31.18 -1.85 12.24
C PRO A 155 -30.14 -2.18 13.31
N GLU A 156 -28.85 -1.93 13.04
CA GLU A 156 -27.86 -1.94 14.10
C GLU A 156 -28.22 -0.75 14.97
N LYS A 157 -28.94 -0.98 16.08
CA LYS A 157 -28.66 -0.49 17.45
C LYS A 157 -27.94 0.87 17.56
N ARG A 158 -28.27 1.83 16.70
CA ARG A 158 -27.55 3.11 16.56
C ARG A 158 -28.19 4.05 17.56
N ALA A 159 -27.40 4.57 18.48
CA ALA A 159 -27.84 5.55 19.48
C ALA A 159 -28.68 6.68 18.84
N LYS A 160 -28.26 7.20 17.67
CA LYS A 160 -29.00 8.21 16.88
C LYS A 160 -30.41 7.77 16.46
N PHE A 161 -30.61 6.51 16.06
CA PHE A 161 -31.93 6.00 15.67
C PHE A 161 -32.85 5.86 16.88
N LYS A 162 -32.34 5.31 18.00
CA LYS A 162 -33.10 5.20 19.25
C LYS A 162 -33.56 6.57 19.75
N VAL A 163 -32.66 7.57 19.75
CA VAL A 163 -33.01 8.95 20.11
C VAL A 163 -34.07 9.52 19.15
N ARG A 164 -33.93 9.31 17.84
CA ARG A 164 -34.93 9.80 16.86
C ARG A 164 -36.29 9.14 17.02
N LEU A 165 -36.34 7.85 17.37
CA LEU A 165 -37.58 7.14 17.65
C LEU A 165 -38.25 7.70 18.92
N MET A 166 -37.47 7.85 20.00
CA MET A 166 -37.93 8.43 21.26
C MET A 166 -38.43 9.88 21.12
N LEU A 167 -37.93 10.64 20.14
CA LEU A 167 -38.41 12.00 19.84
C LEU A 167 -39.72 12.01 19.04
N LYS A 168 -39.98 10.98 18.23
CA LYS A 168 -41.18 10.91 17.36
C LYS A 168 -42.40 10.38 18.09
N GLU A 169 -42.25 9.36 18.92
CA GLU A 169 -43.36 8.73 19.63
C GLU A 169 -43.75 9.57 20.86
N SER A 170 -44.96 10.14 20.86
CA SER A 170 -45.50 10.96 21.96
C SER A 170 -45.50 10.22 23.30
N ALA A 171 -45.85 8.93 23.31
CA ALA A 171 -45.84 8.06 24.48
C ALA A 171 -44.43 7.85 25.09
N MET A 172 -43.37 7.97 24.27
CA MET A 172 -41.98 7.79 24.71
C MET A 172 -41.34 9.09 25.22
N ARG A 173 -42.04 10.24 25.14
CA ARG A 173 -41.53 11.54 25.61
C ARG A 173 -41.31 11.56 27.13
N SER A 174 -42.12 10.85 27.92
CA SER A 174 -41.92 10.75 29.38
C SER A 174 -40.61 9.99 29.70
N LYS A 175 -40.40 8.84 29.05
CA LYS A 175 -39.14 8.07 29.17
C LYS A 175 -37.94 8.86 28.65
N LEU A 176 -38.11 9.68 27.61
CA LEU A 176 -37.07 10.60 27.14
C LEU A 176 -36.72 11.62 28.23
N LYS A 177 -37.70 12.29 28.86
CA LYS A 177 -37.46 13.23 29.96
C LYS A 177 -36.68 12.59 31.10
N GLN A 178 -37.06 11.38 31.53
CA GLN A 178 -36.36 10.63 32.57
C GLN A 178 -34.92 10.27 32.16
N ALA A 179 -34.71 9.79 30.94
CA ALA A 179 -33.38 9.48 30.43
C ALA A 179 -32.49 10.72 30.29
N LEU A 180 -33.09 11.86 29.93
CA LEU A 180 -32.39 13.14 29.86
C LEU A 180 -32.00 13.63 31.25
N LEU A 181 -32.93 13.59 32.20
CA LEU A 181 -32.68 13.94 33.59
C LEU A 181 -31.55 13.09 34.19
N LEU A 182 -31.60 11.76 33.96
CA LEU A 182 -30.54 10.85 34.38
C LEU A 182 -29.17 11.27 33.81
N HIS A 183 -29.09 11.65 32.52
CA HIS A 183 -27.82 12.09 31.97
C HIS A 183 -27.32 13.38 32.61
N CYS A 184 -28.21 14.33 32.93
CA CYS A 184 -27.85 15.61 33.52
C CYS A 184 -27.29 15.38 34.93
N VAL A 185 -28.03 14.64 35.74
CA VAL A 185 -27.66 14.34 37.13
C VAL A 185 -26.33 13.59 37.20
N VAL A 186 -26.17 12.52 36.39
CA VAL A 186 -24.92 11.75 36.35
C VAL A 186 -23.75 12.59 35.84
N ALA A 187 -23.96 13.42 34.80
CA ALA A 187 -22.91 14.27 34.28
C ALA A 187 -22.47 15.32 35.30
N ASP A 188 -23.41 15.96 35.98
CA ASP A 188 -23.12 16.94 37.02
C ASP A 188 -22.41 16.33 38.23
N GLN A 189 -22.84 15.14 38.67
CA GLN A 189 -22.18 14.41 39.74
C GLN A 189 -20.72 14.09 39.39
N ILE A 190 -20.47 13.58 38.17
CA ILE A 190 -19.11 13.30 37.67
C ILE A 190 -18.30 14.60 37.61
N LYS A 191 -18.86 15.68 37.08
CA LYS A 191 -18.20 16.99 36.95
C LYS A 191 -17.80 17.57 38.31
N ARG A 192 -18.70 17.51 39.30
CA ARG A 192 -18.43 17.96 40.68
C ARG A 192 -17.30 17.15 41.30
N ARG A 193 -17.36 15.81 41.22
CA ARG A 193 -16.28 14.92 41.71
C ARG A 193 -14.94 15.16 40.98
N MET A 194 -14.97 15.46 39.68
CA MET A 194 -13.76 15.73 38.90
C MET A 194 -13.08 17.06 39.27
N LYS A 195 -13.87 18.07 39.62
CA LYS A 195 -13.39 19.40 40.00
C LYS A 195 -12.84 19.44 41.43
N SER A 196 -13.42 18.68 42.36
CA SER A 196 -12.93 18.65 43.73
C SER A 196 -11.55 17.98 43.80
N LYS A 197 -10.50 18.80 43.98
CA LYS A 197 -9.11 18.32 44.10
C LYS A 197 -8.92 17.33 45.27
N LYS A 198 -9.74 17.44 46.33
CA LYS A 198 -9.71 16.59 47.52
C LYS A 198 -10.34 15.19 47.33
N LEU A 199 -11.28 15.01 46.40
CA LEU A 199 -12.09 13.77 46.36
C LEU A 199 -11.71 12.78 45.28
N MET A 200 -10.85 13.12 44.32
CA MET A 200 -10.56 12.20 43.23
C MET A 200 -9.06 12.06 42.92
N ASN A 201 -8.54 10.88 43.26
CA ASN A 201 -7.16 10.46 43.03
C ASN A 201 -6.86 10.40 41.52
N GLN A 202 -5.57 10.49 41.16
CA GLN A 202 -5.17 10.39 39.74
C GLN A 202 -5.57 9.05 39.11
N GLU A 203 -5.67 7.99 39.91
CA GLU A 203 -6.06 6.66 39.46
C GLU A 203 -7.55 6.58 39.11
N GLU A 204 -8.41 7.12 39.97
CA GLU A 204 -9.86 7.22 39.71
C GLU A 204 -10.16 8.08 38.48
N LYS A 205 -9.42 9.17 38.28
CA LYS A 205 -9.49 9.99 37.05
C LYS A 205 -9.10 9.19 35.79
N ARG A 206 -8.20 8.21 35.93
CA ARG A 206 -7.79 7.32 34.83
C ARG A 206 -8.84 6.23 34.58
N ILE A 207 -9.43 5.66 35.63
CA ILE A 207 -10.53 4.70 35.53
C ILE A 207 -11.73 5.35 34.84
N LEU A 208 -12.11 6.56 35.24
CA LEU A 208 -13.19 7.29 34.56
C LEU A 208 -12.88 7.50 33.06
N SER A 209 -11.63 7.85 32.74
CA SER A 209 -11.20 7.97 31.34
C SER A 209 -11.07 6.61 30.63
N SER A 210 -11.00 5.48 31.34
CA SER A 210 -11.00 4.15 30.73
C SER A 210 -12.44 3.74 30.36
N VAL A 211 -13.37 3.92 31.30
CA VAL A 211 -14.82 3.68 31.14
C VAL A 211 -15.40 4.53 30.01
N VAL A 212 -15.09 5.83 30.00
CA VAL A 212 -15.55 6.75 28.95
C VAL A 212 -14.69 6.55 27.70
N SER A 213 -15.08 5.61 26.85
CA SER A 213 -14.27 5.24 25.68
C SER A 213 -14.21 6.34 24.61
N ARG A 214 -12.99 6.70 24.18
CA ARG A 214 -12.78 7.67 23.08
C ARG A 214 -13.38 7.22 21.75
N LYS A 215 -13.46 5.92 21.48
CA LYS A 215 -13.94 5.39 20.19
C LYS A 215 -15.42 5.69 19.95
N ILE A 216 -16.25 5.48 20.98
CA ILE A 216 -17.70 5.72 20.89
C ILE A 216 -17.98 7.22 20.81
N LEU A 217 -17.36 8.01 21.68
CA LEU A 217 -17.54 9.47 21.66
C LEU A 217 -17.06 10.11 20.35
N LYS A 218 -15.94 9.66 19.79
CA LYS A 218 -15.44 10.15 18.49
C LYS A 218 -16.35 9.74 17.33
N LYS A 219 -17.00 8.57 17.37
CA LYS A 219 -17.94 8.12 16.32
C LYS A 219 -19.16 9.04 16.20
N TYR A 220 -19.57 9.68 17.30
CA TYR A 220 -20.73 10.55 17.38
C TYR A 220 -20.38 12.03 17.56
N ASP A 221 -19.11 12.41 17.45
CA ASP A 221 -18.59 13.78 17.64
C ASP A 221 -18.93 14.43 19.00
N LEU A 222 -19.18 13.61 20.03
CA LEU A 222 -19.57 14.06 21.38
C LEU A 222 -18.36 14.42 22.27
N MET A 223 -17.17 14.56 21.68
CA MET A 223 -15.95 14.84 22.44
C MET A 223 -15.94 16.22 23.09
N LYS A 224 -16.54 17.23 22.43
CA LYS A 224 -16.66 18.60 22.98
C LYS A 224 -17.67 18.60 24.14
N VAL A 225 -18.85 18.03 23.90
CA VAL A 225 -19.92 17.87 24.90
C VAL A 225 -19.43 17.09 26.12
N ALA A 226 -18.72 15.98 25.92
CA ALA A 226 -18.15 15.21 27.04
C ALA A 226 -17.13 16.02 27.86
N ASN A 227 -16.35 16.91 27.24
CA ASN A 227 -15.43 17.77 27.97
C ASN A 227 -16.18 18.83 28.79
N GLU A 228 -17.20 19.47 28.21
CA GLU A 228 -18.01 20.50 28.87
C GLU A 228 -18.86 19.95 30.02
N MET A 229 -19.46 18.78 29.81
CA MET A 229 -20.38 18.13 30.75
C MET A 229 -19.66 17.28 31.80
N LEU A 230 -18.59 16.56 31.45
CA LEU A 230 -17.89 15.64 32.37
C LEU A 230 -16.54 16.17 32.87
N GLY A 231 -16.01 17.25 32.28
CA GLY A 231 -14.67 17.77 32.60
C GLY A 231 -13.52 16.88 32.09
N ILE A 232 -13.80 15.94 31.18
CA ILE A 232 -12.82 15.00 30.66
C ILE A 232 -12.10 15.62 29.47
N THR A 233 -10.83 16.00 29.68
CA THR A 233 -10.01 16.61 28.63
C THR A 233 -9.60 15.60 27.56
N ARG A 234 -9.47 16.07 26.31
CA ARG A 234 -9.00 15.28 25.15
C ARG A 234 -7.63 14.63 25.36
N LYS A 235 -6.77 15.23 26.20
CA LYS A 235 -5.43 14.72 26.55
C LYS A 235 -5.51 13.47 27.43
N ARG A 236 -6.58 13.30 28.21
CA ARG A 236 -6.78 12.18 29.13
C ARG A 236 -7.45 10.98 28.46
N LEU A 237 -8.37 11.25 27.51
CA LEU A 237 -9.04 10.21 26.71
C LEU A 237 -8.05 9.47 25.79
N LYS A 238 -7.55 8.33 26.27
CA LYS A 238 -6.71 7.42 25.47
C LYS A 238 -7.55 6.61 24.49
N PHE A 239 -6.86 6.04 23.51
CA PHE A 239 -7.46 5.13 22.53
C PHE A 239 -7.76 3.80 23.21
N ASN A 240 -8.79 3.73 24.06
CA ASN A 240 -9.15 2.48 24.70
C ASN A 240 -9.69 1.55 23.61
N SER A 241 -8.88 0.58 23.20
CA SER A 241 -9.40 -0.58 22.51
C SER A 241 -10.03 -1.45 23.58
N LEU A 242 -11.36 -1.56 23.56
CA LEU A 242 -12.15 -2.60 24.22
C LEU A 242 -11.76 -4.04 23.76
N ARG A 243 -10.56 -4.22 23.21
CA ARG A 243 -9.98 -5.48 22.75
C ARG A 243 -8.56 -5.52 23.29
N GLY A 244 -8.34 -6.36 24.30
CA GLY A 244 -7.01 -6.76 24.75
C GLY A 244 -6.85 -6.70 26.27
N LYS A 245 -6.94 -7.88 26.89
CA LYS A 245 -6.43 -8.27 28.22
C LYS A 245 -5.91 -7.12 29.11
N GLY A 246 -6.80 -6.61 29.97
CA GLY A 246 -6.50 -5.69 31.05
C GLY A 246 -6.10 -4.29 30.59
N ASP A 247 -6.63 -3.26 31.25
CA ASP A 247 -6.15 -1.88 31.15
C ASP A 247 -4.71 -1.78 31.68
N ARG A 248 -3.74 -2.42 31.03
CA ARG A 248 -2.33 -2.27 31.35
C ARG A 248 -1.89 -0.93 30.80
N PHE A 249 -1.95 0.06 31.68
CA PHE A 249 -1.42 1.40 31.49
C PHE A 249 0.08 1.33 31.20
N ARG A 250 0.46 1.08 29.93
CA ARG A 250 1.84 1.33 29.50
C ARG A 250 2.01 2.85 29.48
N ARG A 251 2.60 3.42 30.55
CA ARG A 251 3.27 4.72 30.44
C ARG A 251 4.16 4.60 29.20
N ARG A 252 3.92 5.41 28.15
CA ARG A 252 4.96 5.64 27.15
C ARG A 252 6.10 6.23 27.95
N LYS A 253 7.11 5.42 28.31
CA LYS A 253 8.39 5.97 28.74
C LYS A 253 8.79 6.91 27.61
N TYR A 254 8.90 8.20 27.91
CA TYR A 254 9.39 9.16 26.94
C TYR A 254 10.71 8.60 26.40
N LYS A 255 10.88 8.55 25.07
CA LYS A 255 12.12 8.11 24.41
C LYS A 255 13.27 9.11 24.64
N ASN A 256 13.26 9.81 25.77
CA ASN A 256 14.34 10.70 26.19
C ASN A 256 15.51 9.89 26.79
N SER A 257 15.37 8.58 26.96
CA SER A 257 16.50 7.71 27.23
C SER A 257 17.29 7.50 25.94
N ILE A 258 18.50 8.06 25.89
CA ILE A 258 19.51 7.78 24.86
C ILE A 258 19.60 6.26 24.69
N SER A 259 19.60 5.78 23.44
CA SER A 259 19.73 4.36 23.14
C SER A 259 20.97 3.80 23.81
N GLU A 260 20.84 2.71 24.56
CA GLU A 260 21.96 2.09 25.27
C GLU A 260 23.10 1.71 24.29
N ARG A 261 22.73 1.37 23.04
CA ARG A 261 23.68 1.15 21.94
C ARG A 261 24.56 2.36 21.65
N VAL A 262 24.01 3.57 21.69
CA VAL A 262 24.77 4.81 21.45
C VAL A 262 25.69 5.10 22.62
N LYS A 263 25.22 4.85 23.86
CA LYS A 263 26.08 5.00 25.04
C LYS A 263 27.27 4.06 24.95
N GLN A 264 27.02 2.78 24.68
CA GLN A 264 28.07 1.77 24.63
C GLN A 264 29.12 2.11 23.58
N LYS A 265 28.71 2.44 22.36
CA LYS A 265 29.65 2.82 21.30
C LYS A 265 30.50 4.05 21.62
N VAL A 266 29.95 5.05 22.31
CA VAL A 266 30.74 6.21 22.74
C VAL A 266 31.73 5.82 23.84
N ARG A 267 31.35 4.92 24.75
CA ARG A 267 32.26 4.37 25.76
C ARG A 267 33.39 3.58 25.11
N ASP A 268 33.04 2.61 24.27
CA ASP A 268 34.01 1.74 23.59
C ASP A 268 35.04 2.59 22.82
N PHE A 269 34.57 3.57 22.03
CA PHE A 269 35.46 4.47 21.28
C PHE A 269 36.42 5.26 22.19
N LEU A 270 35.95 5.79 23.31
CA LEU A 270 36.81 6.55 24.21
C LEU A 270 37.74 5.64 25.03
N GLU A 271 37.39 4.38 25.25
CA GLU A 271 38.21 3.39 25.95
C GLU A 271 39.29 2.76 25.06
N GLU A 272 39.24 2.95 23.74
CA GLU A 272 40.33 2.57 22.84
C GLU A 272 41.63 3.29 23.23
N ASP A 273 42.75 2.56 23.28
CA ASP A 273 44.07 3.07 23.68
C ASP A 273 44.58 4.21 22.77
N ILE A 274 44.07 4.26 21.53
CA ILE A 274 44.35 5.34 20.57
C ILE A 274 43.75 6.68 21.05
N ASN A 275 42.58 6.64 21.68
CA ASN A 275 41.80 7.82 22.05
C ASN A 275 41.99 8.22 23.52
N SER A 276 42.36 7.28 24.37
CA SER A 276 42.75 7.55 25.76
C SER A 276 43.84 6.60 26.24
N ARG A 277 44.74 7.08 27.10
CA ARG A 277 45.79 6.27 27.75
C ARG A 277 45.40 5.93 29.18
N MET A 278 45.65 4.70 29.62
CA MET A 278 45.43 4.29 30.99
C MET A 278 46.57 4.77 31.89
N MET A 279 46.26 5.27 33.09
CA MET A 279 47.31 5.64 34.04
C MET A 279 47.89 4.39 34.72
N PRO A 280 49.20 4.32 34.97
CA PRO A 280 49.85 3.11 35.48
C PRO A 280 49.71 2.92 37.00
N GLY A 281 49.41 3.97 37.77
CA GLY A 281 49.43 3.92 39.23
C GLY A 281 48.25 3.15 39.83
N LYS A 282 48.51 2.28 40.82
CA LYS A 282 47.48 1.54 41.56
C LYS A 282 46.47 2.44 42.29
N ARG A 283 46.89 3.67 42.63
CA ARG A 283 46.05 4.71 43.25
C ARG A 283 45.28 5.56 42.23
N ASP A 284 45.58 5.44 40.94
CA ASP A 284 44.92 6.17 39.86
C ASP A 284 43.59 5.50 39.48
N THR A 285 42.70 5.32 40.47
CA THR A 285 41.36 4.78 40.27
C THR A 285 40.30 5.82 40.59
N ILE A 286 39.18 5.78 39.86
CA ILE A 286 38.02 6.63 40.10
C ILE A 286 36.85 5.72 40.50
N THR A 287 36.30 5.98 41.68
CA THR A 287 35.15 5.24 42.22
C THR A 287 33.93 6.14 42.27
N ARG A 288 32.87 5.75 41.55
CA ARG A 288 31.57 6.46 41.59
C ARG A 288 30.42 5.48 41.33
N ASN A 289 29.33 5.62 42.08
CA ASN A 289 28.18 4.71 42.03
C ASN A 289 28.55 3.22 42.23
N LYS A 290 29.47 2.93 43.16
CA LYS A 290 29.98 1.59 43.45
C LYS A 290 30.72 0.91 42.28
N ILE A 291 31.14 1.69 41.28
CA ILE A 291 31.97 1.22 40.16
C ILE A 291 33.35 1.86 40.33
N GLN A 292 34.38 1.04 40.56
CA GLN A 292 35.79 1.45 40.59
C GLN A 292 36.44 1.08 39.25
N LYS A 293 37.08 2.05 38.61
CA LYS A 293 37.79 1.88 37.32
C LYS A 293 39.12 2.62 37.35
N GLN A 294 40.11 2.10 36.64
CA GLN A 294 41.39 2.79 36.42
C GLN A 294 41.15 4.09 35.64
N LYS A 295 41.81 5.17 36.07
CA LYS A 295 41.76 6.48 35.40
C LYS A 295 42.41 6.36 34.03
N ARG A 296 41.75 6.92 33.02
CA ARG A 296 42.26 7.07 31.66
C ARG A 296 42.31 8.55 31.31
N LEU A 297 43.37 8.97 30.63
CA LEU A 297 43.58 10.34 30.17
C LEU A 297 43.29 10.41 28.69
N LEU A 298 42.53 11.41 28.25
CA LEU A 298 42.28 11.64 26.83
C LEU A 298 43.57 12.02 26.11
N SER A 299 43.79 11.42 24.95
CA SER A 299 44.96 11.69 24.09
C SER A 299 44.82 13.01 23.33
N ASP A 300 43.58 13.47 23.10
CA ASP A 300 43.25 14.64 22.28
C ASP A 300 42.01 15.35 22.86
N SER A 301 41.69 16.55 22.38
CA SER A 301 40.53 17.29 22.83
C SER A 301 39.22 16.54 22.54
N LEU A 302 38.20 16.69 23.39
CA LEU A 302 36.90 16.08 23.11
C LEU A 302 36.27 16.55 21.79
N LYS A 303 36.59 17.75 21.33
CA LYS A 303 36.09 18.30 20.05
C LYS A 303 36.68 17.54 18.86
N SER A 304 37.99 17.28 18.86
CA SER A 304 38.68 16.50 17.82
C SER A 304 38.26 15.03 17.87
N LEU A 305 38.18 14.43 19.06
CA LEU A 305 37.68 13.06 19.23
C LEU A 305 36.23 12.89 18.76
N HIS A 306 35.36 13.88 18.98
CA HIS A 306 33.99 13.84 18.45
C HIS A 306 33.95 13.84 16.92
N LYS A 307 34.82 14.61 16.25
CA LYS A 307 34.96 14.58 14.78
C LYS A 307 35.42 13.20 14.30
N LYS A 308 36.44 12.62 14.95
CA LYS A 308 36.94 11.26 14.64
C LYS A 308 35.84 10.20 14.85
N PHE A 309 35.07 10.32 15.93
CA PHE A 309 33.92 9.43 16.21
C PHE A 309 32.86 9.48 15.11
N LEU A 310 32.50 10.68 14.63
CA LEU A 310 31.54 10.84 13.54
C LEU A 310 32.06 10.29 12.20
N GLN A 311 33.37 10.39 11.95
CA GLN A 311 34.00 9.80 10.76
C GLN A 311 33.99 8.27 10.79
N ALA A 312 34.32 7.67 11.94
CA ALA A 312 34.29 6.22 12.14
C ALA A 312 32.87 5.65 12.16
N ASN A 313 31.89 6.41 12.66
CA ASN A 313 30.50 5.97 12.81
C ASN A 313 29.52 6.85 12.02
N LYS A 314 29.63 6.80 10.69
CA LYS A 314 28.77 7.58 9.76
C LYS A 314 27.27 7.33 9.93
N ASP A 315 26.89 6.15 10.43
CA ASP A 315 25.50 5.77 10.65
C ASP A 315 24.84 6.45 11.88
N MET A 316 25.64 7.04 12.76
CA MET A 316 25.15 7.59 14.02
C MET A 316 25.22 9.12 14.05
N LYS A 317 24.10 9.74 14.41
CA LYS A 317 23.99 11.19 14.58
C LYS A 317 24.03 11.54 16.07
N VAL A 318 25.22 11.82 16.59
CA VAL A 318 25.45 12.23 17.99
C VAL A 318 25.97 13.66 18.00
N SER A 319 25.27 14.59 18.66
CA SER A 319 25.75 15.97 18.82
C SER A 319 26.96 16.02 19.77
N TYR A 320 27.81 17.04 19.63
CA TYR A 320 28.96 17.25 20.51
C TYR A 320 28.56 17.28 22.00
N THR A 321 27.49 18.02 22.32
CA THR A 321 26.95 18.12 23.68
C THR A 321 26.50 16.75 24.23
N MET A 322 25.94 15.90 23.38
CA MET A 322 25.53 14.55 23.76
C MET A 322 26.76 13.65 23.96
N PHE A 323 27.74 13.75 23.08
CA PHE A 323 29.00 13.01 23.17
C PHE A 323 29.72 13.30 24.50
N CYS A 324 29.85 14.58 24.89
CA CYS A 324 30.44 14.95 26.18
C CYS A 324 29.65 14.42 27.38
N LYS A 325 28.31 14.41 27.32
CA LYS A 325 27.46 13.84 28.38
C LYS A 325 27.57 12.31 28.51
N LEU A 326 27.96 11.64 27.42
CA LEU A 326 28.13 10.19 27.37
C LEU A 326 29.54 9.71 27.72
N ARG A 327 30.49 10.64 27.93
CA ARG A 327 31.85 10.34 28.37
C ARG A 327 31.82 9.57 29.70
N PRO A 328 32.47 8.39 29.79
CA PRO A 328 32.67 7.69 31.05
C PRO A 328 33.38 8.55 32.09
N LEU A 329 33.04 8.33 33.36
CA LEU A 329 33.56 9.10 34.49
C LEU A 329 35.05 8.88 34.73
N TRP A 330 35.57 7.70 34.38
CA TRP A 330 36.99 7.34 34.53
C TRP A 330 37.87 7.87 33.41
N ILE A 331 37.31 8.54 32.39
CA ILE A 331 38.05 9.16 31.29
C ILE A 331 38.10 10.68 31.53
N VAL A 332 39.31 11.18 31.77
CA VAL A 332 39.56 12.54 32.27
C VAL A 332 40.45 13.30 31.30
N ASP A 333 40.30 14.62 31.26
CA ASP A 333 41.20 15.50 30.52
C ASP A 333 42.59 15.51 31.20
N PRO A 334 43.71 15.44 30.45
CA PRO A 334 45.04 15.48 31.02
C PRO A 334 45.29 16.82 31.74
N LYS A 335 45.75 16.78 33.00
CA LYS A 335 46.22 17.97 33.72
C LYS A 335 47.71 18.21 33.44
N CYS A 336 48.20 19.43 33.73
CA CYS A 336 49.60 19.79 33.49
C CYS A 336 50.61 18.82 34.15
N GLY A 337 50.33 18.32 35.35
CA GLY A 337 51.18 17.32 36.04
C GLY A 337 50.97 15.87 35.60
N ASP A 338 49.98 15.59 34.74
CA ASP A 338 49.79 14.25 34.15
C ASP A 338 50.58 14.08 32.83
N ARG A 339 51.20 15.16 32.33
CA ARG A 339 52.08 15.12 31.15
C ARG A 339 53.48 14.72 31.64
N GLU A 340 53.88 13.49 31.37
CA GLU A 340 55.29 13.12 31.38
C GLU A 340 56.01 14.05 30.40
N THR A 341 56.83 14.96 30.91
CA THR A 341 58.00 15.48 30.19
C THR A 341 59.07 14.42 30.15
#